data_AF-A0A535JW01-F1
#
_entry.id   AF-A0A535JW01-F1
#
_cell.length_a   1.000
_cell.length_b   1.000
_cell.length_c   1.000
_cell.angle_alpha   90.00
_cell.angle_beta   90.00
_cell.angle_gamma   90.00
#
_symmetry.space_group_name_H-M   'P 1'
#
loop_
_entity.id
_entity.type
_entity.pdbx_description
1 polymer ?
#
loop_
_entity_poly.entity_id
_entity_poly.type
_entity_poly.pdbx_seq_one_letter_code
_entity_poly.pdbx_strand_id
1 'polypeptide(L)'
;MITEVSEANEFYMVLVTVFILLAVMYFLLVGRVTTIKLAYWAALTLIELALPRVLDRGFTERFPLSIALAAVTTAVALGWARWQARVIDRRAGGIERGIATVATTFVAASVVASPASIPLLLIERARSLEGCPAGITCHFEAIWLWVALFAVGFVLIPAVFAASLRGTHSLA
;
A
#
# COMPACT_ATOMS: atom_id res chain seq x y z
N MET A 1 48.67 -16.01 -8.98
CA MET A 1 47.71 -17.07 -8.58
C MET A 1 47.19 -16.88 -7.15
N ILE A 2 48.03 -16.66 -6.12
CA ILE A 2 47.54 -16.39 -4.74
C ILE A 2 46.92 -14.98 -4.61
N THR A 3 47.40 -14.01 -5.38
CA THR A 3 46.90 -12.62 -5.39
C THR A 3 45.51 -12.47 -6.02
N GLU A 4 45.22 -13.19 -7.11
CA GLU A 4 43.90 -13.16 -7.78
C GLU A 4 42.78 -13.77 -6.91
N VAL A 5 43.09 -14.79 -6.11
CA VAL A 5 42.12 -15.42 -5.21
C VAL A 5 41.76 -14.48 -4.04
N SER A 6 42.72 -13.66 -3.59
CA SER A 6 42.49 -12.66 -2.55
C SER A 6 41.56 -11.55 -3.04
N GLU A 7 41.79 -10.99 -4.23
CA GLU A 7 40.93 -9.95 -4.80
C GLU A 7 39.51 -10.47 -5.09
N ALA A 8 39.39 -11.70 -5.61
CA ALA A 8 38.08 -12.31 -5.85
C ALA A 8 37.29 -12.48 -4.55
N ASN A 9 37.94 -12.91 -3.46
CA ASN A 9 37.29 -13.10 -2.17
C ASN A 9 36.86 -11.76 -1.53
N GLU A 10 37.66 -10.71 -1.73
CA GLU A 10 37.34 -9.35 -1.29
C GLU A 10 36.15 -8.78 -2.09
N PHE A 11 36.13 -8.98 -3.41
CA PHE A 11 35.02 -8.57 -4.28
C PHE A 11 33.71 -9.30 -3.95
N TYR A 12 33.79 -10.61 -3.65
CA TYR A 12 32.64 -11.39 -3.19
C TYR A 12 32.13 -10.91 -1.82
N MET A 13 33.02 -10.59 -0.87
CA MET A 13 32.62 -10.04 0.42
C MET A 13 31.97 -8.66 0.29
N VAL A 14 32.49 -7.78 -0.58
CA VAL A 14 31.85 -6.49 -0.86
C VAL A 14 30.47 -6.69 -1.50
N LEU A 15 30.35 -7.58 -2.50
CA LEU A 15 29.09 -7.86 -3.17
C LEU A 15 28.04 -8.41 -2.21
N VAL A 16 28.41 -9.38 -1.36
CA VAL A 16 27.51 -9.97 -0.36
C VAL A 16 27.10 -8.93 0.68
N THR A 17 28.02 -8.10 1.15
CA THR A 17 27.74 -7.04 2.12
C THR A 17 26.78 -6.00 1.53
N VAL A 18 27.00 -5.56 0.28
CA VAL A 18 26.10 -4.66 -0.43
C VAL A 18 24.72 -5.30 -0.62
N PHE A 19 24.66 -6.59 -0.96
CA PHE A 19 23.40 -7.30 -1.15
C PHE A 19 22.60 -7.43 0.15
N ILE A 20 23.27 -7.74 1.27
CA ILE A 20 22.64 -7.80 2.60
C ILE A 20 22.15 -6.43 3.03
N LEU A 21 22.95 -5.37 2.86
CA LEU A 21 22.55 -4.00 3.19
C LEU A 21 21.34 -3.54 2.37
N LEU A 22 21.32 -3.84 1.08
CA LEU A 22 20.17 -3.58 0.20
C LEU A 22 18.94 -4.37 0.63
N ALA A 23 19.09 -5.65 0.98
CA ALA A 23 18.00 -6.52 1.43
C ALA A 23 17.40 -6.06 2.76
N VAL A 24 18.23 -5.69 3.74
CA VAL A 24 17.77 -5.17 5.04
C VAL A 24 17.07 -3.83 4.88
N MET A 25 17.64 -2.92 4.09
CA MET A 25 17.00 -1.64 3.76
C MET A 25 15.64 -1.83 3.09
N TYR A 26 15.57 -2.75 2.11
CA TYR A 26 14.34 -3.10 1.40
C TYR A 26 13.28 -3.65 2.35
N PHE A 27 13.65 -4.57 3.24
CA PHE A 27 12.71 -5.18 4.20
C PHE A 27 12.11 -4.14 5.16
N LEU A 28 12.91 -3.18 5.63
CA LEU A 28 12.44 -2.14 6.54
C LEU A 28 11.48 -1.15 5.87
N LEU A 29 11.73 -0.79 4.61
CA LEU A 29 10.88 0.10 3.83
C LEU A 29 9.58 -0.58 3.43
N VAL A 30 9.67 -1.76 2.82
CA VAL A 30 8.51 -2.55 2.36
C VAL A 30 7.66 -2.97 3.54
N GLY A 31 8.26 -3.36 4.68
CA GLY A 31 7.54 -3.73 5.89
C GLY A 31 6.60 -2.62 6.38
N ARG A 32 7.06 -1.37 6.41
CA ARG A 32 6.24 -0.23 6.84
C ARG A 32 5.08 0.07 5.89
N VAL A 33 5.33 0.07 4.58
CA VAL A 33 4.27 0.31 3.60
C VAL A 33 3.24 -0.82 3.64
N THR A 34 3.71 -2.05 3.82
CA THR A 34 2.85 -3.23 4.01
C THR A 34 1.95 -3.07 5.22
N THR A 35 2.46 -2.61 6.37
CA THR A 35 1.64 -2.34 7.56
C THR A 35 0.54 -1.32 7.28
N ILE A 36 0.87 -0.23 6.58
CA ILE A 36 -0.12 0.82 6.23
C ILE A 36 -1.20 0.23 5.31
N LYS A 37 -0.81 -0.56 4.31
CA LYS A 37 -1.76 -1.21 3.40
C LYS A 37 -2.66 -2.20 4.12
N LEU A 38 -2.11 -3.04 5.00
CA LEU A 38 -2.91 -3.99 5.79
C LEU A 38 -3.90 -3.25 6.70
N ALA A 39 -3.46 -2.18 7.36
CA ALA A 39 -4.34 -1.35 8.17
C ALA A 39 -5.44 -0.69 7.34
N TYR A 40 -5.11 -0.20 6.14
CA TYR A 40 -6.08 0.37 5.19
C TYR A 40 -7.14 -0.66 4.77
N TRP A 41 -6.74 -1.86 4.37
CA TRP A 41 -7.69 -2.92 3.99
C TRP A 41 -8.56 -3.37 5.16
N ALA A 42 -7.97 -3.55 6.33
CA ALA A 42 -8.69 -3.93 7.54
C ALA A 42 -9.72 -2.86 7.92
N ALA A 43 -9.35 -1.57 7.88
CA ALA A 43 -10.25 -0.47 8.20
C ALA A 43 -11.44 -0.43 7.24
N LEU A 44 -11.21 -0.46 5.92
CA LEU A 44 -12.28 -0.49 4.93
C LEU A 44 -13.21 -1.69 5.10
N THR A 45 -12.64 -2.87 5.31
CA THR A 45 -13.41 -4.10 5.53
C THR A 45 -14.29 -4.01 6.78
N LEU A 46 -13.73 -3.51 7.89
CA LEU A 46 -14.48 -3.34 9.14
C LEU A 46 -15.58 -2.28 9.00
N ILE A 47 -15.30 -1.18 8.30
CA ILE A 47 -16.30 -0.13 8.02
C ILE A 47 -17.49 -0.74 7.27
N GLU A 48 -17.26 -1.43 6.16
CA GLU A 48 -18.34 -2.02 5.33
C GLU A 48 -19.10 -3.16 6.04
N LEU A 49 -18.46 -3.85 6.99
CA LEU A 49 -19.11 -4.82 7.88
C LEU A 49 -19.93 -4.17 8.99
N ALA A 50 -19.50 -3.01 9.50
CA ALA A 50 -20.16 -2.31 10.60
C ALA A 50 -21.34 -1.46 10.11
N LEU A 51 -21.21 -0.84 8.93
CA LEU A 51 -22.22 0.05 8.35
C LEU A 51 -23.66 -0.49 8.35
N PRO A 52 -23.94 -1.75 7.94
CA PRO A 52 -25.30 -2.27 7.93
C PRO A 52 -25.85 -2.52 9.33
N ARG A 53 -24.97 -2.71 10.33
CA ARG A 53 -25.37 -2.95 11.72
C ARG A 53 -25.69 -1.65 12.45
N VAL A 54 -25.04 -0.55 12.05
CA VAL A 54 -25.26 0.78 12.62
C VAL A 54 -26.40 1.51 11.91
N LEU A 55 -26.53 1.31 10.60
CA LEU A 55 -27.56 1.93 9.77
C LEU A 55 -28.40 0.84 9.09
N ASP A 56 -29.59 0.59 9.65
CA ASP A 56 -30.56 -0.35 9.10
C ASP A 56 -31.41 0.32 8.00
N ARG A 57 -30.74 0.66 6.89
CA ARG A 57 -31.32 1.31 5.71
C ARG A 57 -30.95 0.55 4.44
N GLY A 58 -31.65 0.80 3.34
CA GLY A 58 -31.33 0.21 2.04
C GLY A 58 -29.96 0.63 1.50
N PHE A 59 -29.43 -0.10 0.52
CA PHE A 59 -28.12 0.15 -0.07
C PHE A 59 -27.95 1.60 -0.56
N THR A 60 -28.91 2.13 -1.31
CA THR A 60 -28.84 3.47 -1.91
C THR A 60 -28.67 4.60 -0.90
N GLU A 61 -29.23 4.46 0.31
CA GLU A 61 -29.11 5.46 1.37
C GLU A 61 -27.79 5.35 2.14
N ARG A 62 -27.19 4.15 2.21
CA ARG A 62 -25.93 3.87 2.90
C ARG A 62 -24.71 4.13 2.04
N PHE A 63 -24.82 3.90 0.72
CA PHE A 63 -23.73 4.03 -0.22
C PHE A 63 -22.97 5.38 -0.20
N PRO A 64 -23.62 6.56 -0.10
CA PRO A 64 -22.87 7.81 0.03
C PRO A 64 -22.03 7.88 1.31
N LEU A 65 -22.47 7.22 2.39
CA LEU A 65 -21.71 7.12 3.64
C LEU A 65 -20.50 6.17 3.50
N SER A 66 -20.66 5.04 2.80
CA SER A 66 -19.54 4.16 2.40
C SER A 66 -18.46 4.94 1.66
N ILE A 67 -18.84 5.74 0.65
CA ILE A 67 -17.91 6.59 -0.11
C ILE A 67 -17.20 7.59 0.82
N ALA A 68 -17.95 8.29 1.68
CA ALA A 68 -17.38 9.29 2.58
C ALA A 68 -16.36 8.67 3.55
N LEU A 69 -16.71 7.53 4.18
CA LEU A 69 -15.81 6.82 5.09
C LEU A 69 -14.58 6.25 4.37
N ALA A 70 -14.77 5.75 3.14
CA ALA A 70 -13.67 5.27 2.32
C ALA A 70 -12.70 6.42 1.97
N ALA A 71 -13.22 7.58 1.56
CA ALA A 71 -12.42 8.77 1.27
C ALA A 71 -11.62 9.25 2.50
N VAL A 72 -12.24 9.28 3.68
CA VAL A 72 -11.55 9.61 4.95
C VAL A 72 -10.46 8.60 5.25
N THR A 73 -10.75 7.30 5.11
CA THR A 73 -9.79 6.23 5.36
C THR A 73 -8.60 6.32 4.39
N THR A 74 -8.85 6.62 3.12
CA THR A 74 -7.81 6.90 2.12
C THR A 74 -6.97 8.10 2.53
N ALA A 75 -7.58 9.23 2.88
CA ALA A 75 -6.85 10.44 3.27
C ALA A 75 -5.93 10.19 4.48
N VAL A 76 -6.43 9.48 5.49
CA VAL A 76 -5.66 9.07 6.67
C VAL A 76 -4.49 8.16 6.27
N ALA A 77 -4.73 7.16 5.42
CA ALA A 77 -3.68 6.24 4.95
C ALA A 77 -2.60 6.97 4.15
N LEU A 78 -2.96 7.92 3.28
CA LEU A 78 -2.00 8.74 2.53
C LEU A 78 -1.20 9.67 3.44
N GLY A 79 -1.86 10.30 4.41
CA GLY A 79 -1.21 11.12 5.43
C GLY A 79 -0.21 10.30 6.26
N TRP A 80 -0.61 9.09 6.67
CA TRP A 80 0.24 8.16 7.40
C TRP A 80 1.44 7.69 6.55
N ALA A 81 1.22 7.34 5.28
CA ALA A 81 2.29 6.98 4.35
C ALA A 81 3.32 8.10 4.20
N ARG A 82 2.85 9.33 3.99
CA ARG A 82 3.72 10.52 3.90
C ARG A 82 4.48 10.76 5.20
N TRP A 83 3.82 10.63 6.35
CA TRP A 83 4.46 10.82 7.65
C TRP A 83 5.55 9.77 7.91
N GLN A 84 5.28 8.50 7.62
CA GLN A 84 6.26 7.42 7.82
C GLN A 84 7.48 7.58 6.92
N ALA A 85 7.29 7.96 5.64
CA ALA A 85 8.40 8.26 4.74
C ALA A 85 9.31 9.38 5.28
N ARG A 86 8.71 10.45 5.85
CA ARG A 86 9.46 11.56 6.46
C ARG A 86 10.15 11.19 7.78
N VAL A 87 9.54 10.34 8.59
CA VAL A 87 10.16 9.86 9.84
C VAL A 87 11.38 8.99 9.54
N ILE A 88 11.33 8.19 8.47
CA ILE A 88 12.48 7.45 7.96
C ILE A 88 13.59 8.41 7.56
N ASP A 89 13.24 9.49 6.85
CA ASP A 89 14.21 10.50 6.40
C ASP A 89 15.07 11.06 7.52
N ARG A 90 14.44 11.34 8.67
CA ARG A 90 15.14 11.88 9.84
C ARG A 90 16.04 10.86 10.55
N ARG A 91 15.70 9.56 10.51
CA ARG A 91 16.43 8.53 11.26
C ARG A 91 17.53 7.87 10.46
N ALA A 92 17.39 7.83 9.14
CA ALA A 92 18.27 7.04 8.27
C ALA A 92 19.51 7.82 7.77
N GLY A 93 19.71 9.08 8.20
CA GLY A 93 20.99 9.78 8.08
C GLY A 93 21.65 9.77 6.69
N GLY A 94 20.88 9.96 5.61
CA GLY A 94 21.45 10.05 4.26
C GLY A 94 21.60 8.72 3.50
N ILE A 95 20.60 7.82 3.54
CA ILE A 95 20.50 6.75 2.53
C ILE A 95 20.51 7.39 1.15
N GLU A 96 21.42 6.98 0.24
CA GLU A 96 21.39 7.39 -1.16
C GLU A 96 20.08 6.94 -1.82
N ARG A 97 19.15 7.88 -2.00
CA ARG A 97 17.82 7.62 -2.58
C ARG A 97 17.86 7.79 -4.10
N GLY A 98 18.58 6.89 -4.75
CA GLY A 98 18.55 6.77 -6.20
C GLY A 98 17.16 6.43 -6.74
N ILE A 99 16.91 6.78 -8.00
CA ILE A 99 15.65 6.48 -8.71
C ILE A 99 15.35 4.96 -8.66
N ALA A 100 16.38 4.12 -8.71
CA ALA A 100 16.28 2.67 -8.60
C ALA A 100 15.64 2.22 -7.28
N THR A 101 16.06 2.78 -6.14
CA THR A 101 15.53 2.45 -4.81
C THR A 101 14.06 2.83 -4.67
N VAL A 102 13.65 3.95 -5.27
CA VAL A 102 12.26 4.41 -5.27
C VAL A 102 11.39 3.48 -6.12
N ALA A 103 11.87 3.11 -7.31
CA ALA A 103 11.16 2.23 -8.23
C ALA A 103 10.96 0.82 -7.64
N THR A 104 12.01 0.24 -7.05
CA THR A 104 11.93 -1.09 -6.42
C THR A 104 11.01 -1.09 -5.20
N THR A 105 11.08 -0.05 -4.36
CA THR A 105 10.17 0.11 -3.21
C THR A 105 8.72 0.23 -3.66
N PHE A 106 8.46 1.01 -4.73
CA PHE A 106 7.11 1.13 -5.30
C PHE A 106 6.60 -0.23 -5.80
N VAL A 107 7.33 -0.90 -6.69
CA VAL A 107 6.88 -2.18 -7.28
C VAL A 107 6.62 -3.22 -6.19
N ALA A 108 7.53 -3.34 -5.23
CA ALA A 108 7.38 -4.24 -4.10
C ALA A 108 6.13 -3.90 -3.26
N ALA A 109 5.99 -2.65 -2.86
CA ALA A 109 4.87 -2.20 -2.05
C ALA A 109 3.53 -2.29 -2.77
N SER A 110 3.49 -2.16 -4.10
CA SER A 110 2.28 -2.27 -4.91
C SER A 110 1.71 -3.68 -4.89
N VAL A 111 2.55 -4.72 -4.97
CA VAL A 111 2.09 -6.11 -4.99
C VAL A 111 1.81 -6.64 -3.59
N VAL A 112 2.67 -6.31 -2.62
CA VAL A 112 2.57 -6.84 -1.26
C VAL A 112 1.29 -6.33 -0.58
N ALA A 113 0.61 -7.22 0.14
CA ALA A 113 -0.67 -6.98 0.83
C ALA A 113 -1.85 -6.60 -0.08
N SER A 114 -1.74 -6.66 -1.40
CA SER A 114 -2.87 -6.46 -2.32
C SER A 114 -3.93 -7.58 -2.26
N PRO A 115 -3.59 -8.87 -2.02
CA PRO A 115 -4.58 -9.91 -1.76
C PRO A 115 -5.46 -9.65 -0.53
N ALA A 116 -5.04 -8.79 0.41
CA ALA A 116 -5.86 -8.43 1.58
C ALA A 116 -7.09 -7.56 1.22
N SER A 117 -7.25 -7.16 -0.04
CA SER A 117 -8.46 -6.53 -0.57
C SER A 117 -9.58 -7.52 -0.92
N ILE A 118 -9.31 -8.83 -0.95
CA ILE A 118 -10.29 -9.87 -1.30
C ILE A 118 -11.50 -9.88 -0.34
N PRO A 119 -11.34 -9.80 1.00
CA PRO A 119 -12.49 -9.72 1.90
C PRO A 119 -13.43 -8.56 1.57
N LEU A 120 -12.88 -7.39 1.24
CA LEU A 120 -13.67 -6.24 0.80
C LEU A 120 -14.40 -6.51 -0.52
N LEU A 121 -13.74 -7.17 -1.49
CA LEU A 121 -14.39 -7.57 -2.75
C LEU A 121 -15.62 -8.46 -2.51
N LEU A 122 -15.50 -9.42 -1.58
CA LEU A 122 -16.61 -10.33 -1.26
C LEU A 122 -17.79 -9.59 -0.63
N ILE A 123 -17.51 -8.61 0.23
CA ILE A 123 -18.53 -7.76 0.83
C ILE A 123 -19.21 -6.91 -0.24
N GLU A 124 -18.45 -6.20 -1.08
CA GLU A 124 -18.99 -5.34 -2.14
C GLU A 124 -19.73 -6.16 -3.21
N ARG A 125 -19.31 -7.40 -3.45
CA ARG A 125 -20.07 -8.34 -4.27
C ARG A 125 -21.43 -8.66 -3.64
N ALA A 126 -21.49 -8.91 -2.34
CA ALA A 126 -22.76 -9.11 -1.64
C ALA A 126 -23.63 -7.84 -1.71
N ARG A 127 -23.04 -6.65 -1.51
CA ARG A 127 -23.72 -5.36 -1.69
C ARG A 127 -24.31 -5.16 -3.08
N SER A 128 -23.57 -5.56 -4.11
CA SER A 128 -23.99 -5.42 -5.51
C SER A 128 -25.26 -6.22 -5.86
N LEU A 129 -25.59 -7.22 -5.02
CA LEU A 129 -26.72 -8.14 -5.19
C LEU A 129 -27.86 -7.86 -4.19
N GLU A 130 -27.71 -6.90 -3.26
CA GLU A 130 -28.72 -6.58 -2.26
C GLU A 130 -30.04 -6.14 -2.93
N GLY A 131 -31.14 -6.83 -2.61
CA GLY A 131 -32.46 -6.51 -3.16
C GLY A 131 -32.69 -6.93 -4.62
N CYS A 132 -31.74 -7.63 -5.24
CA CYS A 132 -31.83 -8.07 -6.63
C CYS A 132 -32.45 -9.48 -6.79
N PRO A 133 -33.09 -9.75 -7.94
CA PRO A 133 -33.42 -11.11 -8.36
C PRO A 133 -32.16 -11.99 -8.46
N ALA A 134 -32.30 -13.29 -8.18
CA ALA A 134 -31.18 -14.23 -8.20
C ALA A 134 -30.45 -14.21 -9.56
N GLY A 135 -29.13 -14.00 -9.51
CA GLY A 135 -28.27 -13.98 -10.70
C GLY A 135 -28.13 -12.63 -11.40
N ILE A 136 -28.80 -11.57 -10.94
CA ILE A 136 -28.72 -10.22 -11.51
C ILE A 136 -28.08 -9.26 -10.51
N THR A 137 -27.13 -8.45 -10.98
CA THR A 137 -26.50 -7.35 -10.22
C THR A 137 -27.20 -6.03 -10.55
N CYS A 138 -27.77 -5.38 -9.54
CA CYS A 138 -28.43 -4.07 -9.69
C CYS A 138 -27.53 -2.91 -9.24
N HIS A 139 -26.60 -3.18 -8.32
CA HIS A 139 -25.77 -2.15 -7.68
C HIS A 139 -24.28 -2.31 -8.07
N PHE A 140 -23.96 -2.02 -9.33
CA PHE A 140 -22.58 -2.11 -9.83
C PHE A 140 -21.64 -1.08 -9.19
N GLU A 141 -22.18 0.01 -8.66
CA GLU A 141 -21.48 1.06 -7.95
C GLU A 141 -20.65 0.54 -6.76
N ALA A 142 -21.10 -0.52 -6.08
CA ALA A 142 -20.35 -1.21 -5.03
C ALA A 142 -19.04 -1.82 -5.56
N ILE A 143 -19.09 -2.47 -6.72
CA ILE A 143 -17.92 -3.06 -7.36
C ILE A 143 -16.98 -1.95 -7.85
N TRP A 144 -17.51 -0.86 -8.41
CA TRP A 144 -16.70 0.30 -8.81
C TRP A 144 -16.01 0.97 -7.62
N LEU A 145 -16.67 1.04 -6.46
CA LEU A 145 -16.06 1.51 -5.22
C LEU A 145 -14.87 0.62 -4.84
N TRP A 146 -15.03 -0.71 -4.88
CA TRP A 146 -13.92 -1.62 -4.65
C TRP A 146 -12.76 -1.41 -5.64
N VAL A 147 -13.04 -1.27 -6.94
CA VAL A 147 -12.01 -1.02 -7.97
C VAL A 147 -11.24 0.28 -7.66
N ALA A 148 -11.94 1.34 -7.28
CA ALA A 148 -11.31 2.61 -6.91
C ALA A 148 -10.42 2.44 -5.67
N LEU A 149 -10.90 1.76 -4.63
CA LEU A 149 -10.15 1.52 -3.40
C LEU A 149 -8.96 0.57 -3.63
N PHE A 150 -9.12 -0.40 -4.54
CA PHE A 150 -8.06 -1.26 -5.04
C PHE A 150 -6.95 -0.43 -5.69
N ALA A 151 -7.30 0.47 -6.62
CA ALA A 151 -6.34 1.36 -7.25
C ALA A 151 -5.62 2.27 -6.22
N VAL A 152 -6.33 2.74 -5.19
CA VAL A 152 -5.72 3.51 -4.10
C VAL A 152 -4.69 2.68 -3.33
N GLY A 153 -5.06 1.48 -2.90
CA GLY A 153 -4.16 0.62 -2.12
C GLY A 153 -3.00 0.04 -2.94
N PHE A 154 -3.23 -0.22 -4.23
CA PHE A 154 -2.24 -0.80 -5.14
C PHE A 154 -1.28 0.24 -5.72
N VAL A 155 -1.78 1.43 -6.11
CA VAL A 155 -1.00 2.46 -6.79
C VAL A 155 -0.75 3.66 -5.88
N LEU A 156 -1.81 4.27 -5.36
CA LEU A 156 -1.72 5.60 -4.76
C LEU A 156 -0.93 5.60 -3.44
N ILE A 157 -1.20 4.67 -2.52
CA ILE A 157 -0.48 4.58 -1.24
C ILE A 157 1.02 4.32 -1.48
N PRO A 158 1.44 3.32 -2.28
CA PRO A 158 2.84 3.13 -2.64
C PRO A 158 3.46 4.36 -3.32
N ALA A 159 2.74 4.99 -4.26
CA ALA A 159 3.23 6.18 -4.97
C ALA A 159 3.47 7.36 -4.02
N VAL A 160 2.55 7.63 -3.09
CA VAL A 160 2.71 8.72 -2.11
C VAL A 160 3.86 8.44 -1.16
N PHE A 161 4.02 7.19 -0.71
CA PHE A 161 5.17 6.81 0.11
C PHE A 161 6.49 7.01 -0.65
N ALA A 162 6.60 6.44 -1.86
CA ALA A 162 7.77 6.52 -2.71
C ALA A 162 8.13 7.98 -3.09
N ALA A 163 7.14 8.79 -3.44
CA ALA A 163 7.33 10.21 -3.72
C ALA A 163 7.79 11.00 -2.48
N SER A 164 7.27 10.63 -1.30
CA SER A 164 7.64 11.27 -0.03
C SER A 164 9.01 10.84 0.48
N LEU A 165 9.60 9.75 -0.06
CA LEU A 165 10.99 9.39 0.17
C LEU A 165 11.96 10.29 -0.61
N ARG A 166 11.57 11.01 -1.66
CA ARG A 166 12.51 11.86 -2.40
C ARG A 166 13.03 13.00 -1.51
N GLY A 167 14.26 12.84 -1.02
CA GLY A 167 15.03 13.85 -0.29
C GLY A 167 16.10 14.42 -1.21
N THR A 168 15.97 15.71 -1.53
CA THR A 168 16.94 16.65 -2.12
C THR A 168 18.02 16.09 -3.06
N HIS A 169 17.68 15.95 -4.34
CA HIS A 169 18.57 16.38 -5.42
C HIS A 169 17.99 17.71 -5.94
N SER A 170 18.31 18.80 -5.27
CA SER A 170 18.08 20.15 -5.79
C SER A 170 19.35 20.95 -5.56
N LEU A 171 20.23 20.88 -6.56
CA LEU A 171 21.19 21.90 -6.98
C LEU A 171 21.96 22.64 -5.86
N ALA A 172 23.15 22.15 -5.55
CA ALA A 172 24.35 22.96 -5.28
C ALA A 172 25.59 22.08 -5.49
#